data_AF-A0A367XXS3-F1
#
_entry.id   AF-A0A367XXS3-F1
#
_cell.length_a   1.000
_cell.length_b   1.000
_cell.length_c   1.000
_cell.angle_alpha   90.00
_cell.angle_beta   90.00
_cell.angle_gamma   90.00
#
_symmetry.space_group_name_H-M   'P 1'
#
loop_
_entity.id
_entity.type
_entity.pdbx_description
1 polymer ?
#
loop_
_entity_poly.entity_id
_entity_poly.type
_entity_poly.pdbx_seq_one_letter_code
_entity_poly.pdbx_strand_id
1 'polypeptide(L)'
;MIRVGIRGFSTRTRVFKISPAQYVEKVKQKKIEDAQFRESLVQGQPKCEPQLLSTHDKDGKPFPLNVELLKYKPLRLPKTYGHEVATLTMKGYDDDDLIRMGEFAMRAAYFLGIPMSGLTPLKTQKRLYTVIKSPFAQAKTKQNFHRVTYARKLIAYDANPDVIDLWLSYINRYKFADIEYSASLVSHEPLNYVDELAKLDEFKLPEAYNGIEDPVAKKVESLLKSDKFKKYLKA
;
A
#
# COMPACT_ATOMS: atom_id res chain seq x y z
N MET A 1 -65.29 13.65 28.66
CA MET A 1 -65.44 12.25 29.10
C MET A 1 -64.41 11.41 28.38
N ILE A 2 -63.37 10.99 29.10
CA ILE A 2 -62.25 10.19 28.59
C ILE A 2 -62.71 8.72 28.54
N ARG A 3 -62.47 8.01 27.44
CA ARG A 3 -62.54 6.55 27.40
C ARG A 3 -61.16 5.98 27.12
N VAL A 4 -60.72 5.17 28.07
CA VAL A 4 -59.45 4.42 28.12
C VAL A 4 -59.63 3.05 27.46
N GLY A 5 -58.54 2.53 26.87
CA GLY A 5 -58.28 1.09 26.71
C GLY A 5 -58.27 0.60 25.26
N ILE A 6 -57.36 -0.25 24.76
CA ILE A 6 -56.36 -1.16 25.36
C ILE A 6 -55.25 -1.36 24.30
N ARG A 7 -53.95 -1.36 24.68
CA ARG A 7 -52.85 -1.83 23.83
C ARG A 7 -52.57 -3.30 24.14
N GLY A 8 -52.93 -4.21 23.24
CA GLY A 8 -52.58 -5.62 23.32
C GLY A 8 -51.30 -5.94 22.55
N PHE A 9 -50.32 -6.56 23.22
CA PHE A 9 -49.19 -7.22 22.55
C PHE A 9 -49.65 -8.60 22.08
N SER A 10 -49.81 -8.78 20.76
CA SER A 10 -50.10 -10.09 20.17
C SER A 10 -48.81 -10.73 19.68
N THR A 11 -48.40 -11.85 20.30
CA THR A 11 -47.50 -12.84 19.68
C THR A 11 -48.31 -13.75 18.76
N ARG A 12 -48.81 -13.21 17.65
CA ARG A 12 -49.31 -14.07 16.57
C ARG A 12 -48.11 -14.65 15.82
N THR A 13 -47.66 -15.83 16.23
CA THR A 13 -47.01 -16.76 15.32
C THR A 13 -48.00 -17.05 14.19
N ARG A 14 -47.77 -16.46 13.01
CA ARG A 14 -48.41 -16.95 11.79
C ARG A 14 -47.83 -18.33 11.50
N VAL A 15 -48.44 -19.37 12.06
CA VAL A 15 -48.29 -20.72 11.53
C VAL A 15 -49.01 -20.70 10.19
N PHE A 16 -48.26 -20.55 9.10
CA PHE A 16 -48.80 -20.78 7.77
C PHE A 16 -49.28 -22.23 7.70
N LYS A 17 -50.60 -22.44 7.72
CA LYS A 17 -51.23 -23.74 7.49
C LYS A 17 -51.09 -24.10 6.01
N ILE A 18 -49.88 -24.47 5.60
CA ILE A 18 -49.67 -25.14 4.31
C ILE A 18 -50.18 -26.57 4.51
N SER A 19 -51.10 -27.04 3.65
CA SER A 19 -51.53 -28.44 3.72
C SER A 19 -50.34 -29.35 3.38
N PRO A 20 -50.27 -30.58 3.91
CA PRO A 20 -49.18 -31.50 3.59
C PRO A 20 -48.96 -31.68 2.08
N ALA A 21 -50.04 -31.67 1.28
CA ALA A 21 -49.97 -31.73 -0.18
C ALA A 21 -49.28 -30.48 -0.78
N GLN A 22 -49.67 -29.28 -0.35
CA GLN A 22 -49.06 -28.02 -0.80
C GLN A 22 -47.57 -27.93 -0.40
N TYR A 23 -47.21 -28.50 0.75
CA TYR A 23 -45.81 -28.57 1.18
C TYR A 23 -44.99 -29.49 0.27
N VAL A 24 -45.54 -30.66 -0.08
CA VAL A 24 -44.91 -31.60 -1.02
C VAL A 24 -44.75 -30.98 -2.40
N GLU A 25 -45.76 -30.24 -2.90
CA GLU A 25 -45.68 -29.52 -4.18
C GLU A 25 -44.61 -28.43 -4.15
N LYS A 26 -44.54 -27.64 -3.08
CA LYS A 26 -43.51 -26.61 -2.90
C LYS A 26 -42.10 -27.21 -2.83
N VAL A 27 -41.93 -28.34 -2.17
CA VAL A 27 -40.66 -29.07 -2.11
C VAL A 27 -40.29 -29.63 -3.49
N LYS A 28 -41.27 -30.13 -4.25
CA LYS A 28 -41.04 -30.59 -5.64
C LYS A 28 -40.64 -29.44 -6.55
N GLN A 29 -41.33 -28.30 -6.49
CA GLN A 29 -41.00 -27.09 -7.25
C GLN A 29 -39.58 -26.62 -6.93
N LYS A 30 -39.23 -26.52 -5.65
CA LYS A 30 -37.89 -26.14 -5.22
C LYS A 30 -36.81 -27.11 -5.73
N LYS A 31 -37.06 -28.42 -5.70
CA LYS A 31 -36.14 -29.42 -6.27
C LYS A 31 -35.97 -29.26 -7.78
N ILE A 32 -37.04 -28.92 -8.51
CA ILE A 32 -37.00 -28.67 -9.95
C ILE A 32 -36.20 -27.40 -10.23
N GLU A 33 -36.43 -26.31 -9.48
CA GLU A 33 -35.68 -25.06 -9.58
C GLU A 33 -34.20 -25.26 -9.25
N ASP A 34 -33.88 -25.99 -8.18
CA ASP A 34 -32.51 -26.32 -7.78
C ASP A 34 -31.82 -27.21 -8.84
N ALA A 35 -32.55 -28.15 -9.45
CA ALA A 35 -32.03 -29.00 -10.52
C ALA A 35 -31.78 -28.19 -11.80
N GLN A 36 -32.71 -27.34 -12.21
CA GLN A 36 -32.55 -26.40 -13.33
C GLN A 36 -31.39 -25.44 -13.10
N PHE A 37 -31.21 -24.95 -11.87
CA PHE A 37 -30.08 -24.12 -11.50
C PHE A 37 -28.76 -24.89 -11.60
N ARG A 38 -28.69 -26.14 -11.12
CA ARG A 38 -27.51 -27.00 -11.26
C ARG A 38 -27.21 -27.33 -12.72
N GLU A 39 -28.23 -27.62 -13.52
CA GLU A 39 -28.09 -27.83 -14.96
C GLU A 39 -27.58 -26.56 -15.63
N SER A 40 -28.06 -25.38 -15.24
CA SER A 40 -27.55 -24.09 -15.76
C SER A 40 -26.08 -23.84 -15.41
N LEU A 41 -25.63 -24.27 -14.23
CA LEU A 41 -24.22 -24.21 -13.83
C LEU A 41 -23.34 -25.19 -14.60
N VAL A 42 -23.90 -26.32 -15.05
CA VAL A 42 -23.19 -27.35 -15.85
C VAL A 42 -23.20 -27.02 -17.35
N GLN A 43 -24.31 -26.46 -17.87
CA GLN A 43 -24.51 -26.14 -19.30
C GLN A 43 -23.68 -24.95 -19.77
N GLY A 44 -23.20 -24.10 -18.86
CA GLY A 44 -22.23 -23.09 -19.19
C GLY A 44 -21.59 -22.58 -17.93
N GLN A 45 -20.31 -22.91 -17.73
CA GLN A 45 -19.47 -21.92 -17.07
C GLN A 45 -19.66 -20.64 -17.89
N PRO A 46 -20.19 -19.54 -17.34
CA PRO A 46 -20.05 -18.27 -18.03
C PRO A 46 -18.55 -18.18 -18.27
N LYS A 47 -18.15 -18.08 -19.54
CA LYS A 47 -16.77 -17.78 -19.90
C LYS A 47 -16.49 -16.46 -19.20
N CYS A 48 -15.96 -16.53 -17.99
CA CYS A 48 -15.39 -15.40 -17.29
C CYS A 48 -14.01 -15.21 -17.91
N GLU A 49 -14.00 -15.01 -19.23
CA GLU A 49 -12.88 -14.37 -19.88
C GLU A 49 -12.96 -12.94 -19.36
N PRO A 50 -11.93 -12.45 -18.66
CA PRO A 50 -11.92 -11.06 -18.24
C PRO A 50 -12.10 -10.22 -19.50
N GLN A 51 -13.23 -9.52 -19.61
CA GLN A 51 -13.39 -8.52 -20.64
C GLN A 51 -12.39 -7.41 -20.32
N LEU A 52 -11.37 -7.26 -21.17
CA LEU A 52 -10.49 -6.10 -21.10
C LEU A 52 -11.37 -4.85 -21.26
N LEU A 53 -11.41 -4.02 -20.21
CA LEU A 53 -12.07 -2.71 -20.26
C LEU A 53 -11.36 -1.85 -21.31
N SER A 54 -11.98 -1.82 -22.50
CA SER A 54 -11.60 -1.07 -23.71
C SER A 54 -10.09 -1.01 -23.95
N THR A 55 -9.59 -1.94 -24.78
CA THR A 55 -8.22 -1.92 -25.30
C THR A 55 -7.92 -0.64 -26.08
N HIS A 56 -8.97 0.09 -26.51
CA HIS A 56 -8.90 1.22 -27.42
C HIS A 56 -9.62 2.48 -26.87
N ASP A 57 -9.10 3.66 -27.23
CA ASP A 57 -9.71 4.98 -27.06
C ASP A 57 -11.04 5.12 -27.82
N LYS A 58 -11.74 6.25 -27.62
CA LYS A 58 -12.95 6.61 -28.39
C LYS A 58 -12.73 6.55 -29.92
N ASP A 59 -11.50 6.75 -30.37
CA ASP A 59 -11.07 6.71 -31.78
C ASP A 59 -10.60 5.32 -32.25
N GLY A 60 -10.64 4.28 -31.41
CA GLY A 60 -10.15 2.95 -31.76
C GLY A 60 -8.62 2.76 -31.64
N LYS A 61 -7.89 3.70 -31.03
CA LYS A 61 -6.42 3.59 -30.83
C LYS A 61 -6.07 2.88 -29.51
N PRO A 62 -5.11 1.94 -29.47
CA PRO A 62 -4.77 1.28 -28.23
C PRO A 62 -4.12 2.24 -27.24
N PHE A 63 -4.46 2.12 -25.96
CA PHE A 63 -3.77 2.88 -24.91
C PHE A 63 -2.30 2.46 -24.83
N PRO A 64 -1.36 3.40 -24.62
CA PRO A 64 0.03 3.02 -24.40
C PRO A 64 0.16 2.26 -23.07
N LEU A 65 1.10 1.32 -23.02
CA LEU A 65 1.24 0.37 -21.92
C LEU A 65 1.38 1.06 -20.55
N ASN A 66 2.10 2.20 -20.49
CA ASN A 66 2.26 2.97 -19.26
C ASN A 66 0.92 3.48 -18.69
N VAL A 67 0.02 3.96 -19.54
CA VAL A 67 -1.33 4.45 -19.14
C VAL A 67 -2.20 3.27 -18.73
N GLU A 68 -2.11 2.16 -19.47
CA GLU A 68 -2.83 0.94 -19.14
C GLU A 68 -2.43 0.39 -17.76
N LEU A 69 -1.13 0.37 -17.43
CA LEU A 69 -0.62 -0.12 -16.15
C LEU A 69 -1.14 0.66 -14.93
N LEU A 70 -1.60 1.91 -15.08
CA LEU A 70 -2.18 2.68 -13.98
C LEU A 70 -3.52 2.13 -13.50
N LYS A 71 -4.26 1.42 -14.37
CA LYS A 71 -5.55 0.80 -14.04
C LYS A 71 -5.40 -0.43 -13.15
N TYR A 72 -4.23 -1.05 -13.16
CA TYR A 72 -3.94 -2.30 -12.43
C TYR A 72 -3.09 -2.04 -11.19
N LYS A 73 -3.01 -3.04 -10.30
CA LYS A 73 -2.09 -3.02 -9.17
C LYS A 73 -0.63 -2.96 -9.65
N PRO A 74 0.29 -2.38 -8.85
CA PRO A 74 1.71 -2.33 -9.22
C PRO A 74 2.27 -3.72 -9.54
N LEU A 75 2.94 -3.82 -10.69
CA LEU A 75 3.68 -5.04 -11.06
C LEU A 75 4.86 -5.26 -10.11
N ARG A 76 5.24 -6.52 -9.95
CA ARG A 76 6.36 -6.94 -9.09
C ARG A 76 7.28 -7.86 -9.85
N LEU A 77 8.59 -7.66 -9.67
CA LEU A 77 9.61 -8.53 -10.22
C LEU A 77 9.81 -9.76 -9.32
N PRO A 78 10.16 -10.92 -9.89
CA PRO A 78 10.55 -12.09 -9.11
C PRO A 78 11.85 -11.82 -8.34
N LYS A 79 11.98 -12.41 -7.15
CA LYS A 79 13.22 -12.35 -6.34
C LYS A 79 14.19 -13.43 -6.81
N THR A 80 15.48 -13.14 -6.79
CA THR A 80 16.52 -14.09 -7.21
C THR A 80 17.09 -14.82 -6.00
N TYR A 81 17.55 -14.07 -5.00
CA TYR A 81 18.20 -14.60 -3.79
C TYR A 81 17.38 -14.33 -2.53
N GLY A 82 16.64 -13.21 -2.51
CA GLY A 82 15.80 -12.80 -1.40
C GLY A 82 16.55 -12.09 -0.27
N HIS A 83 17.70 -11.48 -0.55
CA HIS A 83 18.40 -10.63 0.41
C HIS A 83 17.65 -9.32 0.62
N GLU A 84 17.35 -8.98 1.86
CA GLU A 84 16.70 -7.71 2.22
C GLU A 84 17.71 -6.59 2.21
N VAL A 85 17.62 -5.68 1.24
CA VAL A 85 18.57 -4.58 1.09
C VAL A 85 18.05 -3.32 1.76
N ALA A 86 16.78 -2.98 1.55
CA ALA A 86 16.19 -1.79 2.14
C ALA A 86 14.76 -2.01 2.62
N THR A 87 14.41 -1.37 3.72
CA THR A 87 13.06 -1.35 4.27
C THR A 87 12.56 0.08 4.36
N LEU A 88 11.46 0.38 3.68
CA LEU A 88 10.76 1.66 3.79
C LEU A 88 9.51 1.48 4.65
N THR A 89 9.48 2.16 5.79
CA THR A 89 8.32 2.23 6.68
C THR A 89 7.67 3.60 6.53
N MET A 90 6.37 3.60 6.31
CA MET A 90 5.55 4.80 6.22
C MET A 90 4.54 4.81 7.36
N LYS A 91 4.33 5.97 7.99
CA LYS A 91 3.32 6.15 9.04
C LYS A 91 2.50 7.40 8.74
N GLY A 92 1.20 7.34 9.03
CA GLY A 92 0.29 8.43 8.73
C GLY A 92 -1.00 8.33 9.51
N TYR A 93 -1.83 9.36 9.39
CA TYR A 93 -3.16 9.41 10.01
C TYR A 93 -4.28 8.99 9.06
N ASP A 94 -4.02 9.01 7.75
CA ASP A 94 -4.90 8.47 6.71
C ASP A 94 -4.29 7.21 6.06
N ASP A 95 -5.11 6.18 5.85
CA ASP A 95 -4.66 4.91 5.28
C ASP A 95 -4.63 4.94 3.74
N ASP A 96 -5.53 5.70 3.12
CA ASP A 96 -5.63 5.79 1.66
C ASP A 96 -4.40 6.48 1.07
N ASP A 97 -3.92 7.56 1.71
CA ASP A 97 -2.68 8.24 1.34
C ASP A 97 -1.45 7.33 1.48
N LEU A 98 -1.39 6.51 2.53
CA LEU A 98 -0.32 5.51 2.72
C LEU A 98 -0.33 4.45 1.62
N ILE A 99 -1.52 3.99 1.22
CA ILE A 99 -1.67 3.02 0.12
C ILE A 99 -1.24 3.66 -1.20
N ARG A 100 -1.72 4.87 -1.51
CA ARG A 100 -1.37 5.59 -2.73
C ARG A 100 0.13 5.83 -2.85
N MET A 101 0.76 6.25 -1.74
CA MET A 101 2.20 6.44 -1.69
C MET A 101 2.96 5.11 -1.81
N GLY A 102 2.50 4.06 -1.14
CA GLY A 102 3.11 2.74 -1.23
C GLY A 102 3.05 2.16 -2.65
N GLU A 103 1.93 2.31 -3.34
CA GLU A 103 1.78 1.88 -4.73
C GLU A 103 2.67 2.68 -5.69
N PHE A 104 2.80 4.00 -5.49
CA PHE A 104 3.74 4.82 -6.25
C PHE A 104 5.18 4.34 -6.06
N ALA A 105 5.60 4.09 -4.82
CA ALA A 105 6.94 3.61 -4.50
C ALA A 105 7.22 2.24 -5.17
N MET A 106 6.23 1.33 -5.16
CA MET A 106 6.32 0.03 -5.83
C MET A 106 6.44 0.17 -7.35
N ARG A 107 5.70 1.09 -7.98
CA ARG A 107 5.78 1.35 -9.42
C ARG A 107 7.16 1.89 -9.81
N ALA A 108 7.70 2.84 -9.04
CA ALA A 108 9.05 3.36 -9.25
C ALA A 108 10.11 2.24 -9.14
N ALA A 109 9.98 1.36 -8.14
CA ALA A 109 10.87 0.23 -7.96
C ALA A 109 10.83 -0.75 -9.13
N TYR A 110 9.64 -1.03 -9.69
CA TYR A 110 9.48 -1.91 -10.86
C TYR A 110 10.27 -1.39 -12.08
N PHE A 111 10.19 -0.08 -12.37
CA PHE A 111 10.94 0.50 -13.49
C PHE A 111 12.45 0.54 -13.25
N LEU A 112 12.89 0.62 -11.99
CA LEU A 112 14.30 0.54 -11.61
C LEU A 112 14.84 -0.90 -11.55
N GLY A 113 14.01 -1.91 -11.79
CA GLY A 113 14.43 -3.31 -11.74
C GLY A 113 14.54 -3.90 -10.33
N ILE A 114 13.98 -3.24 -9.31
CA ILE A 114 14.07 -3.68 -7.92
C ILE A 114 12.92 -4.67 -7.60
N PRO A 115 13.22 -5.92 -7.18
CA PRO A 115 12.19 -6.83 -6.69
C PRO A 115 11.70 -6.42 -5.29
N MET A 116 10.40 -6.15 -5.18
CA MET A 116 9.78 -5.64 -3.95
C MET A 116 8.79 -6.63 -3.32
N SER A 117 8.64 -6.56 -1.99
CA SER A 117 7.46 -7.10 -1.30
C SER A 117 6.19 -6.35 -1.71
N GLY A 118 5.03 -6.94 -1.44
CA GLY A 118 3.80 -6.15 -1.40
C GLY A 118 3.80 -5.13 -0.25
N LEU A 119 2.87 -4.19 -0.30
CA LEU A 119 2.64 -3.23 0.78
C LEU A 119 2.07 -3.95 2.01
N THR A 120 2.90 -4.14 3.03
CA THR A 120 2.53 -4.90 4.22
C THR A 120 1.95 -3.97 5.28
N PRO A 121 0.70 -4.17 5.76
CA PRO A 121 0.18 -3.44 6.90
C PRO A 121 0.94 -3.81 8.18
N LEU A 122 1.34 -2.81 8.94
CA LEU A 122 1.80 -2.97 10.32
C LEU A 122 0.65 -2.72 11.28
N LYS A 123 0.84 -3.09 12.54
CA LYS A 123 -0.18 -2.91 13.60
C LYS A 123 -0.53 -1.43 13.77
N THR A 124 -1.80 -1.11 13.53
CA THR A 124 -2.37 0.22 13.77
C THR A 124 -2.33 0.58 15.25
N GLN A 125 -1.82 1.77 15.56
CA GLN A 125 -1.77 2.28 16.94
C GLN A 125 -2.94 3.23 17.19
N LYS A 126 -3.70 3.01 18.27
CA LYS A 126 -4.79 3.90 18.68
C LYS A 126 -4.46 4.54 20.02
N ARG A 127 -4.42 5.87 20.07
CA ARG A 127 -4.33 6.63 21.32
C ARG A 127 -5.69 7.22 21.63
N LEU A 128 -6.25 6.91 22.80
CA LEU A 128 -7.56 7.37 23.24
C LEU A 128 -7.39 8.47 24.29
N TYR A 129 -8.19 9.53 24.18
CA TYR A 129 -8.19 10.66 25.08
C TYR A 129 -9.64 10.91 25.52
N THR A 130 -9.85 11.14 26.81
CA THR A 130 -11.18 11.49 27.32
C THR A 130 -11.09 12.86 27.98
N VAL A 131 -11.89 13.81 27.49
CA VAL A 131 -11.88 15.20 27.93
C VAL A 131 -13.29 15.57 28.43
N ILE A 132 -13.38 16.44 29.43
CA ILE A 132 -14.66 16.99 29.89
C ILE A 132 -15.19 17.93 28.80
N LYS A 133 -16.48 17.81 28.43
CA LYS A 133 -17.07 18.64 27.37
C LYS A 133 -17.18 20.12 27.75
N SER A 134 -17.54 20.37 29.01
CA SER A 134 -17.66 21.73 29.56
C SER A 134 -16.29 22.26 29.98
N PRO A 135 -16.03 23.58 29.82
CA PRO A 135 -14.82 24.21 30.36
C PRO A 135 -14.74 24.12 31.89
N PHE A 136 -15.87 23.96 32.60
CA PHE A 136 -15.88 23.89 34.08
C PHE A 136 -16.97 22.96 34.64
N ALA A 137 -16.65 22.33 35.80
CA ALA A 137 -17.49 21.55 36.72
C ALA A 137 -18.27 20.31 36.19
N GLN A 138 -18.68 20.24 34.93
CA GLN A 138 -19.58 19.18 34.40
C GLN A 138 -18.82 17.86 34.06
N ALA A 139 -18.18 17.25 35.05
CA ALA A 139 -17.33 16.06 34.86
C ALA A 139 -18.08 14.78 34.44
N LYS A 140 -19.41 14.72 34.61
CA LYS A 140 -20.26 13.61 34.17
C LYS A 140 -20.41 13.55 32.64
N THR A 141 -20.26 14.70 31.97
CA THR A 141 -20.32 14.80 30.51
C THR A 141 -18.91 14.82 29.93
N LYS A 142 -18.46 13.67 29.43
CA LYS A 142 -17.14 13.48 28.81
C LYS A 142 -17.26 13.23 27.30
N GLN A 143 -16.23 13.58 26.55
CA GLN A 143 -16.07 13.28 25.14
C GLN A 143 -14.80 12.45 24.93
N ASN A 144 -14.91 11.40 24.12
CA ASN A 144 -13.78 10.57 23.72
C ASN A 144 -13.25 11.06 22.38
N PHE A 145 -11.95 11.28 22.33
CA PHE A 145 -11.18 11.53 21.12
C PHE A 145 -10.24 10.35 20.92
N HIS A 146 -9.88 10.08 19.69
CA HIS A 146 -8.87 9.09 19.39
C HIS A 146 -8.01 9.57 18.24
N ARG A 147 -6.73 9.19 18.27
CA ARG A 147 -5.78 9.35 17.17
C ARG A 147 -5.35 7.96 16.72
N VAL A 148 -5.65 7.65 15.47
CA VAL A 148 -5.25 6.39 14.82
C VAL A 148 -4.00 6.67 13.99
N THR A 149 -2.93 5.93 14.23
CA THR A 149 -1.74 5.96 13.39
C THR A 149 -1.65 4.66 12.64
N TYR A 150 -1.80 4.76 11.33
CA TYR A 150 -1.60 3.66 10.39
C TYR A 150 -0.12 3.56 10.04
N ALA A 151 0.35 2.35 9.78
CA ALA A 151 1.72 2.11 9.40
C ALA A 151 1.78 1.03 8.33
N ARG A 152 2.58 1.25 7.30
CA ARG A 152 2.80 0.32 6.20
C ARG A 152 4.30 0.13 5.97
N LYS A 153 4.69 -1.06 5.53
CA LYS A 153 6.08 -1.43 5.28
C LYS A 153 6.25 -1.97 3.86
N LEU A 154 7.31 -1.53 3.20
CA LEU A 154 7.81 -2.05 1.94
C LEU A 154 9.23 -2.55 2.13
N ILE A 155 9.56 -3.69 1.52
CA ILE A 155 10.90 -4.28 1.57
C ILE A 155 11.41 -4.46 0.14
N ALA A 156 12.59 -3.92 -0.11
CA ALA A 156 13.35 -4.08 -1.34
C ALA A 156 14.35 -5.23 -1.20
N TYR A 157 14.44 -6.05 -2.24
CA TYR A 157 15.31 -7.21 -2.29
C TYR A 157 16.33 -7.07 -3.42
N ASP A 158 17.45 -7.77 -3.29
CA ASP A 158 18.39 -8.09 -4.38
C ASP A 158 18.78 -6.93 -5.32
N ALA A 159 18.97 -5.71 -4.78
CA ALA A 159 19.28 -4.51 -5.57
C ALA A 159 20.62 -3.88 -5.17
N ASN A 160 21.27 -3.20 -6.12
CA ASN A 160 22.50 -2.45 -5.88
C ASN A 160 22.20 -1.21 -4.99
N PRO A 161 23.05 -0.89 -4.00
CA PRO A 161 22.89 0.29 -3.14
C PRO A 161 22.67 1.60 -3.90
N ASP A 162 23.36 1.84 -5.02
CA ASP A 162 23.21 3.07 -5.80
C ASP A 162 21.79 3.23 -6.38
N VAL A 163 21.19 2.11 -6.80
CA VAL A 163 19.82 2.07 -7.34
C VAL A 163 18.79 2.27 -6.23
N ILE A 164 19.06 1.74 -5.03
CA ILE A 164 18.23 1.97 -3.85
C ILE A 164 18.27 3.45 -3.45
N ASP A 165 19.43 4.09 -3.45
CA ASP A 165 19.56 5.50 -3.13
C ASP A 165 18.83 6.38 -4.14
N LEU A 166 18.93 6.06 -5.44
CA LEU A 166 18.14 6.71 -6.48
C LEU A 166 16.64 6.57 -6.23
N TRP A 167 16.19 5.36 -5.88
CA TRP A 167 14.78 5.09 -5.57
C TRP A 167 14.28 5.88 -4.35
N LEU A 168 15.04 5.89 -3.26
CA LEU A 168 14.71 6.64 -2.04
C LEU A 168 14.72 8.15 -2.28
N SER A 169 15.68 8.65 -3.06
CA SER A 169 15.74 10.06 -3.48
C SER A 169 14.52 10.45 -4.32
N TYR A 170 14.11 9.59 -5.25
CA TYR A 170 12.91 9.79 -6.06
C TYR A 170 11.64 9.84 -5.21
N ILE A 171 11.49 8.93 -4.24
CA ILE A 171 10.37 8.96 -3.29
C ILE A 171 10.39 10.24 -2.46
N ASN A 172 11.55 10.64 -1.93
CA ASN A 172 11.67 11.85 -1.13
C ASN A 172 11.31 13.12 -1.92
N ARG A 173 11.59 13.15 -3.24
CA ARG A 173 11.19 14.25 -4.12
C ARG A 173 9.66 14.38 -4.27
N TYR A 174 8.95 13.24 -4.34
CA TYR A 174 7.50 13.20 -4.58
C TYR A 174 6.69 12.72 -3.36
N LYS A 175 7.22 12.92 -2.15
CA LYS A 175 6.57 12.49 -0.91
C LYS A 175 5.34 13.34 -0.57
N PHE A 176 4.36 12.75 0.09
CA PHE A 176 3.25 13.49 0.68
C PHE A 176 3.68 14.11 2.01
N ALA A 177 3.17 15.31 2.30
CA ALA A 177 3.54 16.04 3.51
C ALA A 177 3.02 15.39 4.80
N ASP A 178 1.88 14.69 4.71
CA ASP A 178 1.16 14.12 5.87
C ASP A 178 1.67 12.74 6.30
N ILE A 179 2.65 12.18 5.56
CA ILE A 179 3.23 10.86 5.82
C ILE A 179 4.63 11.03 6.39
N GLU A 180 4.92 10.28 7.45
CA GLU A 180 6.25 10.08 7.99
C GLU A 180 6.93 8.90 7.28
N TYR A 181 8.17 9.10 6.82
CA TYR A 181 8.95 8.09 6.12
C TYR A 181 10.20 7.73 6.95
N SER A 182 10.47 6.44 7.08
CA SER A 182 11.67 5.90 7.71
C SER A 182 12.23 4.80 6.84
N ALA A 183 13.45 5.01 6.33
CA ALA A 183 14.18 4.03 5.54
C ALA A 183 15.29 3.40 6.38
N SER A 184 15.39 2.08 6.35
CA SER A 184 16.49 1.30 6.92
C SER A 184 17.21 0.59 5.79
N LEU A 185 18.51 0.84 5.65
CA LEU A 185 19.37 0.18 4.68
C LEU A 185 20.20 -0.92 5.36
N VAL A 186 20.39 -2.03 4.67
CA VAL A 186 21.24 -3.15 5.08
C VAL A 186 22.33 -3.29 4.04
N SER A 187 23.59 -3.08 4.43
CA SER A 187 24.77 -3.33 3.62
C SER A 187 25.52 -4.56 4.14
N HIS A 188 26.11 -5.32 3.22
CA HIS A 188 26.93 -6.47 3.53
C HIS A 188 28.40 -6.11 3.29
N GLU A 189 29.15 -5.98 4.38
CA GLU A 189 30.58 -5.64 4.34
C GLU A 189 31.42 -6.84 4.80
N PRO A 190 32.66 -6.99 4.30
CA PRO A 190 33.57 -8.03 4.77
C PRO A 190 34.08 -7.74 6.19
N LEU A 191 34.58 -8.77 6.87
CA LEU A 191 35.14 -8.60 8.22
C LEU A 191 36.34 -7.64 8.26
N ASN A 192 37.12 -7.59 7.17
CA ASN A 192 38.30 -6.75 7.02
C ASN A 192 37.97 -5.34 6.50
N TYR A 193 36.75 -4.85 6.71
CA TYR A 193 36.26 -3.57 6.22
C TYR A 193 37.18 -2.38 6.56
N VAL A 194 37.78 -2.38 7.76
CA VAL A 194 38.70 -1.31 8.20
C VAL A 194 39.96 -1.25 7.34
N ASP A 195 40.51 -2.42 6.99
CA ASP A 195 41.72 -2.50 6.16
C ASP A 195 41.42 -2.15 4.70
N GLU A 196 40.22 -2.45 4.22
CA GLU A 196 39.75 -2.06 2.89
C GLU A 196 39.52 -0.54 2.81
N LEU A 197 38.91 0.05 3.83
CA LEU A 197 38.75 1.49 3.95
C LEU A 197 40.09 2.22 3.96
N ALA A 198 41.09 1.69 4.67
CA ALA A 198 42.43 2.29 4.72
C ALA A 198 43.17 2.24 3.36
N LYS A 199 42.78 1.33 2.46
CA LYS A 199 43.36 1.21 1.11
C LYS A 199 42.64 2.06 0.07
N LEU A 200 41.48 2.63 0.40
CA LEU A 200 40.72 3.51 -0.49
C LEU A 200 41.35 4.91 -0.53
N ASP A 201 42.54 5.02 -1.13
CA ASP A 201 43.23 6.29 -1.38
C ASP A 201 42.54 7.15 -2.45
N GLU A 202 41.71 6.52 -3.29
CA GLU A 202 41.03 7.16 -4.41
C GLU A 202 39.50 7.09 -4.26
N PHE A 203 38.91 8.22 -3.85
CA PHE A 203 37.46 8.43 -3.91
C PHE A 203 37.02 8.59 -5.37
N LYS A 204 36.33 7.59 -5.91
CA LYS A 204 35.64 7.70 -7.20
C LYS A 204 34.27 8.34 -6.97
N LEU A 205 34.03 9.48 -7.60
CA LEU A 205 32.69 10.08 -7.59
C LEU A 205 31.72 9.13 -8.31
N PRO A 206 30.48 8.98 -7.81
CA PRO A 206 29.43 8.30 -8.55
C PRO A 206 29.22 8.95 -9.91
N GLU A 207 29.05 8.14 -10.95
CA GLU A 207 28.76 8.63 -12.32
C GLU A 207 27.46 9.43 -12.38
N ALA A 208 26.59 9.28 -11.38
CA ALA A 208 25.32 10.00 -11.24
C ALA A 208 25.46 11.52 -11.30
N TYR A 209 26.60 12.11 -10.94
CA TYR A 209 26.82 13.56 -11.00
C TYR A 209 26.98 14.10 -12.43
N ASN A 210 27.27 13.24 -13.41
CA ASN A 210 27.49 13.66 -14.78
C ASN A 210 26.18 14.17 -15.42
N GLY A 211 26.18 15.42 -15.90
CA GLY A 211 25.04 16.01 -16.60
C GLY A 211 23.90 16.53 -15.69
N ILE A 212 24.08 16.57 -14.37
CA ILE A 212 23.10 17.17 -13.47
C ILE A 212 23.14 18.71 -13.58
N GLU A 213 22.00 19.34 -13.81
CA GLU A 213 21.88 20.81 -13.90
C GLU A 213 21.67 21.51 -12.56
N ASP A 214 21.25 20.78 -11.52
CA ASP A 214 20.94 21.29 -10.18
C ASP A 214 22.14 22.07 -9.59
N PRO A 215 21.97 23.37 -9.23
CA PRO A 215 23.04 24.17 -8.67
C PRO A 215 23.62 23.60 -7.37
N VAL A 216 22.81 22.92 -6.56
CA VAL A 216 23.26 22.31 -5.31
C VAL A 216 24.18 21.13 -5.61
N ALA A 217 23.78 20.25 -6.54
CA ALA A 217 24.58 19.09 -6.93
C ALA A 217 25.93 19.51 -7.54
N LYS A 218 25.94 20.52 -8.42
CA LYS A 218 27.19 21.10 -8.98
C LYS A 218 28.09 21.65 -7.88
N LYS A 219 27.51 22.29 -6.87
CA LYS A 219 28.29 22.80 -5.74
C LYS A 219 28.89 21.65 -4.92
N VAL A 220 28.11 20.61 -4.63
CA VAL A 220 28.58 19.40 -3.94
C VAL A 220 29.72 18.74 -4.72
N GLU A 221 29.56 18.56 -6.03
CA GLU A 221 30.58 18.01 -6.91
C GLU A 221 31.89 18.83 -6.85
N SER A 222 31.79 20.16 -6.92
CA SER A 222 32.96 21.05 -6.80
C SER A 222 33.67 20.92 -5.45
N LEU A 223 32.92 20.70 -4.36
CA LEU A 223 33.46 20.52 -3.02
C LEU A 223 34.14 19.16 -2.87
N LEU A 224 33.54 18.10 -3.40
CA LEU A 224 34.11 16.75 -3.40
C LEU A 224 35.40 16.68 -4.23
N LYS A 225 35.49 17.44 -5.32
CA LYS A 225 36.71 17.54 -6.15
C LYS A 225 37.82 18.40 -5.54
N SER A 226 37.50 19.21 -4.51
CA SER A 226 38.45 20.18 -3.94
C SER A 226 39.64 19.51 -3.22
N ASP A 227 40.81 20.15 -3.29
CA ASP A 227 42.01 19.66 -2.61
C ASP A 227 41.85 19.66 -1.08
N LYS A 228 41.00 20.55 -0.57
CA LYS A 228 40.64 20.60 0.85
C LYS A 228 39.96 19.30 1.29
N PHE A 229 39.03 18.77 0.49
CA PHE A 229 38.37 17.49 0.78
C PHE A 229 39.39 16.33 0.75
N LYS A 230 40.23 16.27 -0.29
CA LYS A 230 41.29 15.25 -0.39
C LYS A 230 42.27 15.27 0.79
N LYS A 231 42.57 16.46 1.32
CA LYS A 231 43.41 16.62 2.52
C LYS A 231 42.76 15.99 3.76
N TYR A 232 41.46 16.16 3.95
CA TYR A 232 40.73 15.57 5.08
C TYR A 232 40.53 14.06 4.93
N LEU A 233 40.45 13.54 3.70
CA LEU A 233 40.32 12.10 3.45
C LEU A 233 41.59 11.31 3.84
N LYS A 234 42.77 11.93 3.70
CA LYS A 234 44.07 11.32 4.02
C LYS A 234 44.46 11.41 5.51
N ALA A 235 43.75 12.22 6.29
CA ALA A 235 44.04 12.49 7.69
C ALA A 235 43.28 11.51 8.59
#